data_AF-A0A6B2GA08-F1
#
_entry.id   AF-A0A6B2GA08-F1
#
_cell.length_a   1.000
_cell.length_b   1.000
_cell.length_c   1.000
_cell.angle_alpha   90.00
_cell.angle_beta   90.00
_cell.angle_gamma   90.00
#
_symmetry.space_group_name_H-M   'P 1'
#
loop_
_entity.id
_entity.type
_entity.pdbx_description
1 polymer ?
#
loop_
_entity_poly.entity_id
_entity_poly.type
_entity_poly.pdbx_seq_one_letter_code
_entity_poly.pdbx_strand_id
1 'polypeptide(L)'
;MMSFVTIFIPKKEHKCSPSEYQIFTPGLHNKSQCFQGKSAFLYVRKHDAICRSIIQELPPIVFSNCPCTEDDFGCAFGYYSQNGKCVKDPDSISDEEINECIIGQFGFKNSEMKKFP
;
A
#
# COMPACT_ATOMS: atom_id res chain seq x y z
N MET A 1 -27.42 40.58 2.24
CA MET A 1 -26.32 39.60 2.21
C MET A 1 -26.23 39.00 3.61
N MET A 2 -26.70 37.76 3.81
CA MET A 2 -26.56 37.09 5.10
C MET A 2 -25.12 36.57 5.21
N SER A 3 -24.31 37.21 6.03
CA SER A 3 -22.99 36.71 6.39
C SER A 3 -23.17 35.55 7.37
N PHE A 4 -22.88 34.34 6.91
CA PHE A 4 -22.78 33.18 7.80
C PHE A 4 -21.47 33.29 8.59
N VAL A 5 -21.57 33.52 9.89
CA VAL A 5 -20.43 33.40 10.80
C VAL A 5 -20.31 31.94 11.20
N THR A 6 -19.29 31.25 10.70
CA THR A 6 -18.97 29.89 11.15
C THR A 6 -18.37 29.97 12.55
N ILE A 7 -19.19 29.77 13.57
CA ILE A 7 -18.71 29.66 14.95
C ILE A 7 -18.13 28.26 15.12
N PHE A 8 -16.81 28.16 15.08
CA PHE A 8 -16.11 26.96 15.58
C PHE A 8 -16.25 26.96 17.11
N ILE A 9 -17.25 26.25 17.63
CA ILE A 9 -17.34 25.95 19.06
C ILE A 9 -16.09 25.13 19.39
N PRO A 10 -15.20 25.58 20.30
CA PRO A 10 -14.04 24.82 20.69
C PRO A 10 -14.53 23.58 21.43
N LYS A 11 -14.65 22.46 20.71
CA LYS A 11 -14.85 21.18 21.35
C LYS A 11 -13.62 20.91 22.22
N LYS A 12 -13.86 20.65 23.50
CA LYS A 12 -12.86 20.32 24.50
C LYS A 12 -11.84 19.35 23.88
N GLU A 13 -10.63 19.84 23.61
CA GLU A 13 -9.54 19.07 23.00
C GLU A 13 -9.09 18.01 24.01
N HIS A 14 -9.81 16.90 24.08
CA HIS A 14 -9.33 15.71 24.75
C HIS A 14 -8.63 14.82 23.73
N LYS A 15 -7.61 14.13 24.21
CA LYS A 15 -6.87 13.13 23.44
C LYS A 15 -7.75 11.91 23.21
N CYS A 16 -7.66 11.34 22.01
CA CYS A 16 -8.36 10.10 21.68
C CYS A 16 -7.90 8.96 22.59
N SER A 17 -8.85 8.18 23.08
CA SER A 17 -8.61 6.90 23.74
C SER A 17 -8.26 5.81 22.70
N PRO A 18 -7.55 4.73 23.07
CA PRO A 18 -7.22 3.64 22.14
C PRO A 18 -8.43 3.00 21.45
N SER A 19 -9.61 3.00 22.09
CA SER A 19 -10.85 2.44 21.53
C SER A 19 -11.49 3.29 20.42
N GLU A 20 -11.04 4.54 20.26
CA GLU A 20 -11.48 5.46 19.19
C GLU A 20 -10.65 5.33 17.91
N TYR A 21 -9.71 4.39 17.89
CA TYR A 21 -8.96 4.00 16.71
C TYR A 21 -9.47 2.68 16.15
N GLN A 22 -9.23 2.48 14.87
CA GLN A 22 -9.36 1.19 14.18
C GLN A 22 -8.05 0.87 13.47
N ILE A 23 -7.72 -0.41 13.35
CA ILE A 23 -6.61 -0.85 12.49
C ILE A 23 -7.14 -0.89 11.07
N PHE A 24 -6.41 -0.25 10.16
CA PHE A 24 -6.75 -0.20 8.75
C PHE A 24 -5.60 -0.76 7.91
N THR A 25 -5.98 -1.57 6.92
CA THR A 25 -5.11 -2.07 5.87
C THR A 25 -5.58 -1.50 4.53
N PRO A 26 -4.74 -0.70 3.83
CA PRO A 26 -5.05 -0.27 2.47
C PRO A 26 -5.36 -1.47 1.58
N GLY A 27 -6.34 -1.35 0.68
CA GLY A 27 -6.68 -2.44 -0.23
C GLY A 27 -7.50 -3.60 0.37
N LEU A 28 -7.97 -3.51 1.63
CA LEU A 28 -8.77 -4.54 2.30
C LEU A 28 -10.03 -5.00 1.52
N HIS A 29 -10.55 -4.17 0.60
CA HIS A 29 -11.65 -4.55 -0.29
C HIS A 29 -11.30 -5.67 -1.29
N ASN A 30 -10.01 -5.96 -1.50
CA ASN A 30 -9.52 -6.93 -2.47
C ASN A 30 -9.10 -8.24 -1.78
N LYS A 31 -10.06 -9.12 -1.44
CA LYS A 31 -9.91 -10.57 -1.11
C LYS A 31 -8.79 -11.05 -0.15
N SER A 32 -7.89 -10.20 0.32
CA SER A 32 -6.75 -10.52 1.17
C SER A 32 -6.49 -9.38 2.14
N GLN A 33 -6.06 -9.71 3.36
CA GLN A 33 -5.61 -8.72 4.35
C GLN A 33 -4.20 -8.19 4.04
N CYS A 34 -3.70 -8.44 2.82
CA CYS A 34 -2.32 -8.18 2.41
C CYS A 34 -2.26 -7.01 1.44
N PHE A 35 -1.37 -6.06 1.70
CA PHE A 35 -1.10 -4.95 0.79
C PHE A 35 0.41 -4.84 0.58
N GLN A 36 0.89 -4.96 -0.65
CA GLN A 36 2.33 -4.99 -0.96
C GLN A 36 3.10 -6.01 -0.09
N GLY A 37 2.52 -7.19 0.12
CA GLY A 37 3.15 -8.27 0.89
C GLY A 37 3.18 -8.11 2.41
N LYS A 38 2.38 -7.22 3.03
CA LYS A 38 2.27 -7.11 4.50
C LYS A 38 0.82 -7.09 5.00
N SER A 39 0.59 -7.52 6.24
CA SER A 39 -0.75 -7.81 6.80
C SER A 39 -1.39 -6.72 7.68
N ALA A 40 -0.71 -5.60 7.95
CA ALA A 40 -1.25 -4.50 8.77
C ALA A 40 -0.56 -3.19 8.38
N PHE A 41 -1.22 -2.04 8.55
CA PHE A 41 -0.58 -0.78 8.16
C PHE A 41 -0.71 0.33 9.20
N LEU A 42 -1.90 0.68 9.69
CA LEU A 42 -2.03 1.95 10.44
C LEU A 42 -3.18 1.95 11.44
N TYR A 43 -3.01 2.71 12.54
CA TYR A 43 -4.15 3.20 13.32
C TYR A 43 -4.79 4.36 12.58
N VAL A 44 -6.08 4.23 12.30
CA VAL A 44 -6.91 5.29 11.76
C VAL A 44 -7.93 5.68 12.82
N ARG A 45 -8.07 6.99 13.06
CA ARG A 45 -9.10 7.50 13.96
C ARG A 45 -10.48 7.21 13.34
N LYS A 46 -11.40 6.64 14.12
CA LYS A 46 -12.77 6.39 13.64
C LYS A 46 -13.44 7.70 13.24
N HIS A 47 -14.30 7.64 12.23
CA HIS A 47 -14.89 8.84 11.65
C HIS A 47 -15.82 9.59 12.63
N ASP A 48 -16.48 8.84 13.51
CA ASP A 48 -17.40 9.31 14.55
C ASP A 48 -16.71 9.78 15.84
N ALA A 49 -15.42 9.47 16.02
CA ALA A 49 -14.65 9.96 17.15
C ALA A 49 -14.53 11.48 17.10
N ILE A 50 -14.54 12.14 18.25
CA ILE A 50 -14.47 13.60 18.35
C ILE A 50 -13.38 13.94 19.37
N CYS A 51 -12.13 13.75 18.95
CA CYS A 51 -10.96 13.83 19.81
C CYS A 51 -9.71 14.17 19.01
N ARG A 52 -8.67 14.64 19.70
CA ARG A 52 -7.36 14.91 19.10
C ARG A 52 -6.57 13.61 18.95
N SER A 53 -6.18 13.28 17.72
CA SER A 53 -5.42 12.07 17.43
C SER A 53 -3.97 12.18 17.88
N ILE A 54 -3.49 11.23 18.66
CA ILE A 54 -2.08 11.07 19.04
C ILE A 54 -1.67 9.60 18.91
N ILE A 55 -1.24 9.22 17.71
CA ILE A 55 -0.94 7.82 17.34
C ILE A 55 0.32 7.30 18.03
N GLN A 56 1.27 8.18 18.36
CA GLN A 56 2.56 7.85 18.95
C GLN A 56 2.47 7.21 20.34
N GLU A 57 1.34 7.39 21.02
CA GLU A 57 1.10 6.82 22.35
C GLU A 57 0.30 5.49 22.29
N LEU A 58 -0.04 5.02 21.09
CA LEU A 58 -0.67 3.71 20.90
C LEU A 58 0.39 2.61 20.89
N PRO A 59 0.03 1.37 21.26
CA PRO A 59 0.92 0.22 21.13
C PRO A 59 1.45 0.09 19.70
N PRO A 60 2.70 -0.33 19.49
CA PRO A 60 3.22 -0.53 18.14
C PRO A 60 2.42 -1.62 17.41
N ILE A 61 2.07 -1.37 16.15
CA ILE A 61 1.49 -2.39 15.27
C ILE A 61 2.62 -3.32 14.82
N VAL A 62 2.44 -4.62 15.01
CA VAL A 62 3.36 -5.64 14.49
C VAL A 62 2.93 -6.02 13.08
N PHE A 63 3.83 -5.83 12.12
CA PHE A 63 3.62 -6.23 10.73
C PHE A 63 4.13 -7.65 10.52
N SER A 64 3.36 -8.48 9.79
CA SER A 64 3.86 -9.76 9.27
C SER A 64 3.97 -9.72 7.76
N ASN A 65 4.95 -10.44 7.22
CA ASN A 65 5.07 -10.65 5.79
C ASN A 65 3.98 -11.62 5.33
N CYS A 66 3.33 -11.30 4.22
CA CYS A 66 2.40 -12.19 3.53
C CYS A 66 3.14 -13.07 2.51
N PRO A 67 2.60 -14.26 2.17
CA PRO A 67 3.09 -15.02 1.03
C PRO A 67 2.84 -14.23 -0.27
N CYS A 68 3.78 -14.31 -1.21
CA CYS A 68 3.63 -13.69 -2.52
C CYS A 68 2.51 -14.37 -3.33
N THR A 69 1.73 -13.56 -4.04
CA THR A 69 0.66 -13.97 -4.94
C THR A 69 0.96 -13.49 -6.36
N GLU A 70 0.19 -13.91 -7.36
CA GLU A 70 0.35 -13.43 -8.74
C GLU A 70 0.19 -11.91 -8.85
N ASP A 71 -0.66 -11.31 -8.01
CA ASP A 71 -0.92 -9.87 -7.97
C ASP A 71 0.29 -9.07 -7.46
N ASP A 72 1.29 -9.73 -6.86
CA ASP A 72 2.54 -9.09 -6.42
C ASP A 72 3.59 -8.99 -7.54
N PHE A 73 3.29 -9.49 -8.75
CA PHE A 73 4.18 -9.49 -9.89
C PHE A 73 3.55 -8.80 -11.11
N GLY A 74 4.37 -8.04 -11.84
CA GLY A 74 4.07 -7.47 -13.15
C GLY A 74 5.02 -8.01 -14.21
N CYS A 75 4.79 -7.64 -15.47
CA CYS A 75 5.68 -8.05 -16.55
C CYS A 75 7.07 -7.40 -16.40
N ALA A 76 8.09 -8.20 -16.68
CA ALA A 76 9.48 -7.79 -16.71
C ALA A 76 9.73 -6.78 -17.85
N PHE A 77 10.91 -6.16 -17.85
CA PHE A 77 11.30 -5.26 -18.93
C PHE A 77 11.29 -6.02 -20.27
N GLY A 78 10.75 -5.41 -21.33
CA GLY A 78 10.58 -6.06 -22.63
C GLY A 78 9.40 -7.02 -22.72
N TYR A 79 8.56 -7.13 -21.69
CA TYR A 79 7.32 -7.90 -21.71
C TYR A 79 6.12 -7.00 -21.39
N TYR A 80 4.98 -7.26 -22.01
CA TYR A 80 3.72 -6.56 -21.74
C TYR A 80 2.59 -7.55 -21.43
N SER A 81 1.56 -7.08 -20.71
CA SER A 81 0.42 -7.93 -20.36
C SER A 81 -0.56 -8.05 -21.53
N GLN A 82 -0.79 -9.28 -21.97
CA GLN A 82 -1.81 -9.64 -22.96
C GLN A 82 -2.66 -10.79 -22.39
N ASN A 83 -3.96 -10.54 -22.17
CA ASN A 83 -4.89 -11.51 -21.57
C ASN A 83 -4.40 -12.11 -20.23
N GLY A 84 -3.73 -11.30 -19.41
CA GLY A 84 -3.22 -11.73 -18.10
C GLY A 84 -1.94 -12.56 -18.16
N LYS A 85 -1.27 -12.64 -19.32
CA LYS A 85 0.05 -13.26 -19.48
C LYS A 85 1.06 -12.23 -19.96
N CYS A 86 2.30 -12.38 -19.54
CA CYS A 86 3.40 -11.55 -20.03
C CYS A 86 3.91 -12.09 -21.36
N VAL A 87 3.87 -11.26 -22.40
CA VAL A 87 4.31 -11.60 -23.75
C VAL A 87 5.45 -10.68 -24.13
N LYS A 88 6.49 -11.23 -24.77
CA LYS A 88 7.66 -10.45 -25.21
C LYS A 88 7.22 -9.41 -26.23
N ASP A 89 7.67 -8.18 -26.02
CA ASP A 89 7.51 -7.10 -26.99
C ASP A 89 8.44 -7.38 -28.19
N PRO A 90 7.92 -7.48 -29.42
CA PRO A 90 8.74 -7.74 -30.60
C PRO A 90 9.80 -6.66 -30.85
N ASP A 91 9.60 -5.43 -30.35
CA ASP A 91 10.56 -4.33 -30.47
C ASP A 91 11.50 -4.22 -29.25
N SER A 92 11.42 -5.16 -28.29
CA SER A 92 12.31 -5.18 -27.13
C SER A 92 13.75 -5.48 -27.51
N ILE A 93 14.67 -4.73 -26.91
CA ILE A 93 16.10 -4.96 -27.04
C ILE A 93 16.44 -6.31 -26.38
N SER A 94 17.28 -7.12 -27.02
CA SER A 94 17.61 -8.48 -26.58
C SER A 94 18.16 -8.50 -25.16
N ASP A 95 17.82 -9.57 -24.41
CA ASP A 95 18.18 -9.82 -23.01
C ASP A 95 19.70 -9.75 -22.73
N GLU A 96 20.55 -9.78 -23.76
CA GLU A 96 22.01 -9.66 -23.69
C GLU A 96 22.54 -8.25 -23.36
N GLU A 97 21.76 -7.18 -23.50
CA GLU A 97 22.23 -5.82 -23.20
C GLU A 97 22.07 -5.40 -21.73
N ILE A 98 21.40 -6.20 -20.90
CA ILE A 98 21.18 -5.89 -19.47
C ILE A 98 22.10 -6.77 -18.60
N ASN A 99 23.41 -6.73 -18.87
CA ASN A 99 24.41 -7.41 -18.04
C ASN A 99 24.81 -6.62 -16.79
N GLU A 100 24.26 -5.42 -16.59
CA GLU A 100 24.51 -4.65 -15.38
C GLU A 100 23.37 -4.86 -14.38
N CYS A 101 23.67 -5.64 -13.34
CA CYS A 101 22.91 -5.64 -12.10
C CYS A 101 22.99 -4.23 -11.48
N ILE A 102 22.03 -3.37 -11.80
CA ILE A 102 21.89 -2.07 -11.14
C ILE A 102 21.52 -2.35 -9.68
N ILE A 103 22.34 -1.86 -8.74
CA ILE A 103 22.12 -1.99 -7.30
C ILE A 103 20.70 -1.49 -6.98
N GLY A 104 19.84 -2.40 -6.50
CA GLY A 104 18.39 -2.18 -6.36
C GLY A 104 17.49 -3.17 -7.13
N GLN A 105 18.04 -4.25 -7.68
CA GLN A 105 17.28 -5.25 -8.46
C GLN A 105 15.96 -5.66 -7.80
N PHE A 106 14.87 -5.43 -8.54
CA PHE A 106 13.52 -5.92 -8.25
C PHE A 106 13.55 -7.45 -8.16
N GLY A 107 12.80 -8.04 -7.22
CA GLY A 107 12.72 -9.50 -7.14
C GLY A 107 12.10 -10.06 -8.43
N PHE A 108 12.70 -11.05 -9.07
CA PHE A 108 12.12 -11.70 -10.25
C PHE A 108 11.39 -12.97 -9.84
N LYS A 109 10.24 -13.24 -10.47
CA LYS A 109 9.60 -14.57 -10.37
C LYS A 109 10.20 -15.52 -11.40
N ASN A 110 10.40 -15.01 -12.61
CA ASN A 110 11.06 -15.65 -13.75
C ASN A 110 11.56 -14.56 -14.72
N SER A 111 12.05 -14.94 -15.89
CA SER A 111 12.53 -13.99 -16.93
C SER A 111 11.45 -13.04 -17.45
N GLU A 112 10.18 -13.39 -17.32
CA GLU A 112 9.05 -12.67 -17.90
C GLU A 112 8.31 -11.78 -16.88
N MET A 113 8.52 -12.02 -15.59
CA MET A 113 7.76 -11.39 -14.50
C MET A 113 8.68 -10.87 -13.38
N LYS A 114 8.46 -9.62 -12.99
CA LYS A 114 9.15 -8.95 -11.89
C LYS A 114 8.18 -8.60 -10.77
N LYS A 115 8.63 -8.65 -9.53
CA LYS A 115 7.89 -8.22 -8.35
C LYS A 115 7.63 -6.71 -8.44
N PHE A 116 6.45 -6.29 -8.05
CA PHE A 116 6.16 -4.86 -7.94
C PHE A 116 7.09 -4.20 -6.89
N PRO A 117 7.53 -2.95 -7.11
CA PRO A 117 8.35 -2.20 -6.16
C PRO A 117 7.67 -2.01 -4.81
#